data_AF-A0A965J5I4-F1
#
_entry.id   AF-A0A965J5I4-F1
#
_cell.length_a   1.000
_cell.length_b   1.000
_cell.length_c   1.000
_cell.angle_alpha   90.00
_cell.angle_beta   90.00
_cell.angle_gamma   90.00
#
_symmetry.space_group_name_H-M   'P 1'
#
loop_
_entity.id
_entity.type
_entity.pdbx_description
1 polymer ?
#
loop_
_entity_poly.entity_id
_entity_poly.type
_entity_poly.pdbx_seq_one_letter_code
_entity_poly.pdbx_strand_id
1 'polypeptide(L)'
;ITAIILIGIGFLYRCFTVGFAALHTSGRNRNMQVAHDLNTLGAYSIAQHPLYFANSILWVSIGLISNQWGLFFGGICLSWFVYRPLIRRETQFLSQTFGTKYKEWIKHTPLFWPNPFLFKKPNTPFDWWRLFATEYPTWISILTGILTSLLFSNAIQEDALEWRGAYSVLVLTSILIGILGRFFKYVVVRKWLKKSI
;
A
#
# COMPACT_ATOMS: atom_id res chain seq x y z
N ILE A 1 10.24 13.65 13.33
CA ILE A 1 10.78 13.88 11.96
C ILE A 1 11.00 12.55 11.23
N THR A 2 11.78 11.61 11.76
CA THR A 2 12.06 10.29 11.15
C THR A 2 10.81 9.54 10.68
N ALA A 3 9.78 9.44 11.54
CA ALA A 3 8.55 8.72 11.19
C ALA A 3 7.81 9.34 9.99
N ILE A 4 7.78 10.68 9.88
CA ILE A 4 7.16 11.40 8.76
C ILE A 4 7.92 11.11 7.46
N ILE A 5 9.26 11.11 7.51
CA ILE A 5 10.10 10.77 6.35
C ILE A 5 9.81 9.35 5.87
N LEU A 6 9.74 8.38 6.79
CA LEU A 6 9.44 6.99 6.43
C LEU A 6 8.03 6.81 5.86
N ILE A 7 7.02 7.54 6.39
CA ILE A 7 5.68 7.59 5.78
C ILE A 7 5.77 8.11 4.34
N GLY A 8 6.49 9.22 4.13
CA GLY A 8 6.71 9.79 2.81
C GLY A 8 7.36 8.80 1.84
N ILE A 9 8.40 8.08 2.28
CA ILE A 9 9.08 7.06 1.48
C ILE A 9 8.13 5.90 1.13
N GLY A 10 7.46 5.32 2.13
CA GLY A 10 6.52 4.22 1.92
C GLY A 10 5.37 4.61 0.99
N PHE A 11 4.88 5.84 1.14
CA PHE A 11 3.85 6.41 0.29
C PHE A 11 4.32 6.58 -1.16
N LEU A 12 5.46 7.23 -1.38
CA LEU A 12 6.01 7.46 -2.72
C LEU A 12 6.32 6.14 -3.43
N TYR A 13 6.88 5.16 -2.72
CA TYR A 13 7.14 3.82 -3.26
C TYR A 13 5.83 3.12 -3.67
N ARG A 14 4.77 3.30 -2.90
CA ARG A 14 3.44 2.79 -3.22
C ARG A 14 2.85 3.48 -4.45
N CYS A 15 2.93 4.82 -4.52
CA CYS A 15 2.49 5.58 -5.68
C CYS A 15 3.23 5.17 -6.96
N PHE A 16 4.55 5.02 -6.87
CA PHE A 16 5.38 4.51 -7.95
C PHE A 16 4.93 3.13 -8.43
N THR A 17 4.72 2.19 -7.49
CA THR A 17 4.30 0.83 -7.79
C THR A 17 2.93 0.78 -8.49
N VAL A 18 1.97 1.59 -8.02
CA VAL A 18 0.60 1.60 -8.56
C VAL A 18 0.51 2.33 -9.89
N GLY A 19 1.17 3.48 -10.02
CA GLY A 19 1.12 4.29 -11.23
C GLY A 19 1.81 3.64 -12.43
N PHE A 20 2.82 2.79 -12.20
CA PHE A 20 3.48 2.01 -13.26
C PHE A 20 3.01 0.56 -13.38
N ALA A 21 2.05 0.12 -12.57
CA ALA A 21 1.55 -1.24 -12.68
C ALA A 21 0.86 -1.45 -14.04
N ALA A 22 1.08 -2.61 -14.65
CA ALA A 22 0.39 -3.00 -15.88
C ALA A 22 -1.13 -3.07 -15.63
N LEU A 23 -1.92 -2.78 -16.66
CA LEU A 23 -3.39 -2.87 -16.59
C LEU A 23 -3.78 -4.33 -16.26
N HIS A 24 -4.79 -4.51 -15.41
CA HIS A 24 -5.33 -5.83 -15.07
C HIS A 24 -4.38 -6.85 -14.43
N THR A 25 -3.27 -6.42 -13.83
CA THR A 25 -2.32 -7.34 -13.15
C THR A 25 -2.31 -7.19 -11.63
N SER A 26 -2.73 -6.03 -11.10
CA SER A 26 -2.68 -5.72 -9.66
C SER A 26 -3.92 -4.95 -9.19
N GLY A 27 -5.10 -5.43 -9.60
CA GLY A 27 -6.39 -4.91 -9.14
C GLY A 27 -6.70 -5.32 -7.69
N ARG A 28 -7.50 -4.51 -6.99
CA ARG A 28 -8.01 -4.84 -5.64
C ARG A 28 -9.25 -5.73 -5.72
N ASN A 29 -9.09 -6.93 -6.28
CA ASN A 29 -10.19 -7.86 -6.43
C ASN A 29 -10.47 -8.56 -5.09
N ARG A 30 -11.72 -8.47 -4.61
CA ARG A 30 -12.13 -9.05 -3.32
C ARG A 30 -12.71 -10.46 -3.42
N ASN A 31 -13.28 -10.80 -4.58
CA ASN A 31 -14.00 -12.06 -4.77
C ASN A 31 -13.11 -13.14 -5.40
N MET A 32 -12.30 -12.79 -6.40
CA MET A 32 -11.38 -13.70 -7.07
C MET A 32 -10.11 -12.96 -7.47
N GLN A 33 -8.97 -13.64 -7.41
CA GLN A 33 -7.72 -13.09 -7.94
C GLN A 33 -7.77 -13.12 -9.47
N VAL A 34 -7.45 -12.00 -10.11
CA VAL A 34 -7.45 -11.85 -11.57
C VAL A 34 -6.16 -11.16 -11.98
N ALA A 35 -5.40 -11.80 -12.84
CA ALA A 35 -4.21 -11.23 -13.47
C ALA A 35 -4.15 -11.70 -14.92
N HIS A 36 -4.18 -10.75 -15.87
CA HIS A 36 -4.09 -11.07 -17.30
C HIS A 36 -2.65 -11.27 -17.77
N ASP A 37 -1.69 -10.68 -17.07
CA ASP A 37 -0.27 -10.82 -17.34
C ASP A 37 0.53 -10.78 -16.04
N LEU A 38 1.76 -11.30 -16.09
CA LEU A 38 2.69 -11.28 -14.97
C LEU A 38 3.46 -9.97 -14.98
N ASN A 39 3.20 -9.10 -14.00
CA ASN A 39 3.94 -7.85 -13.88
C ASN A 39 5.36 -8.13 -13.37
N THR A 40 6.37 -7.85 -14.19
CA THR A 40 7.80 -8.12 -13.89
C THR A 40 8.69 -6.88 -14.06
N LEU A 41 8.09 -5.72 -14.31
CA LEU A 41 8.78 -4.45 -14.55
C LEU A 41 8.49 -3.44 -13.43
N GLY A 42 9.26 -2.35 -13.39
CA GLY A 42 9.13 -1.31 -12.37
C GLY A 42 9.41 -1.88 -10.97
N ALA A 43 8.57 -1.57 -10.00
CA ALA A 43 8.71 -2.09 -8.64
C ALA A 43 8.65 -3.62 -8.56
N TYR A 44 7.97 -4.29 -9.51
CA TYR A 44 7.89 -5.75 -9.56
C TYR A 44 9.18 -6.40 -10.12
N SER A 45 10.11 -5.63 -10.68
CA SER A 45 11.43 -6.16 -11.06
C SER A 45 12.38 -6.30 -9.86
N ILE A 46 12.14 -5.54 -8.79
CA ILE A 46 13.02 -5.48 -7.62
C ILE A 46 12.48 -6.25 -6.42
N ALA A 47 11.18 -6.54 -6.37
CA ALA A 47 10.52 -7.40 -5.38
C ALA A 47 9.28 -8.04 -5.99
N GLN A 48 8.92 -9.26 -5.56
CA GLN A 48 7.68 -9.90 -6.01
C GLN A 48 6.43 -9.23 -5.43
N HIS A 49 6.53 -8.73 -4.18
CA HIS A 49 5.42 -8.12 -3.44
C HIS A 49 5.70 -6.67 -3.00
N PRO A 50 6.00 -5.74 -3.93
CA PRO A 50 6.44 -4.39 -3.60
C PRO A 50 5.38 -3.58 -2.84
N LEU A 51 4.09 -3.80 -3.09
CA LEU A 51 3.02 -3.11 -2.37
C LEU A 51 2.96 -3.50 -0.89
N TYR A 52 3.21 -4.77 -0.55
CA TYR A 52 3.23 -5.19 0.85
C TYR A 52 4.46 -4.64 1.57
N PHE A 53 5.61 -4.59 0.90
CA PHE A 53 6.78 -3.90 1.43
C PHE A 53 6.51 -2.41 1.72
N ALA A 54 5.89 -1.71 0.77
CA ALA A 54 5.47 -0.30 0.94
C ALA A 54 4.56 -0.14 2.16
N ASN A 55 3.55 -1.01 2.28
CA ASN A 55 2.61 -0.97 3.40
C ASN A 55 3.29 -1.29 4.73
N SER A 56 4.28 -2.19 4.76
CA SER A 56 5.05 -2.47 5.97
C SER A 56 5.81 -1.25 6.46
N ILE A 57 6.45 -0.50 5.56
CA ILE A 57 7.07 0.79 5.92
C ILE A 57 6.04 1.72 6.55
N LEU A 58 4.85 1.85 5.95
CA LEU A 58 3.79 2.71 6.47
C LEU A 58 3.35 2.30 7.90
N TRP A 59 3.08 1.01 8.14
CA TRP A 59 2.64 0.53 9.46
C TRP A 59 3.69 0.69 10.54
N VAL A 60 4.96 0.39 10.22
CA VAL A 60 6.08 0.59 11.15
C VAL A 60 6.25 2.08 11.47
N SER A 61 6.11 2.94 10.47
CA SER A 61 6.24 4.39 10.65
C SER A 61 5.12 4.99 11.49
N ILE A 62 3.89 4.48 11.34
CA ILE A 62 2.75 4.88 12.19
C ILE A 62 3.02 4.49 13.65
N GLY A 63 3.54 3.29 13.90
CA GLY A 63 3.97 2.88 15.25
C GLY A 63 5.11 3.73 15.81
N LEU A 64 5.98 4.28 14.94
CA LEU A 64 7.04 5.20 15.35
C LEU A 64 6.51 6.61 15.69
N ILE A 65 5.41 7.06 15.05
CA ILE A 65 4.78 8.36 15.34
C ILE A 65 4.31 8.46 16.78
N SER A 66 3.77 7.38 17.34
CA SER A 66 3.27 7.37 18.72
C SER A 66 4.37 7.48 19.76
N ASN A 67 5.65 7.32 19.38
CA ASN A 67 6.77 7.23 20.32
C ASN A 67 6.58 6.12 21.38
N GLN A 68 5.89 5.04 21.00
CA GLN A 68 5.63 3.88 21.86
C GLN A 68 6.27 2.64 21.24
N TRP A 69 7.26 2.04 21.91
CA TRP A 69 7.96 0.84 21.42
C TRP A 69 7.00 -0.31 21.11
N GLY A 70 5.95 -0.48 21.92
CA GLY A 70 4.92 -1.50 21.70
C GLY A 70 4.21 -1.36 20.34
N LEU A 71 3.90 -0.12 19.91
CA LEU A 71 3.28 0.12 18.61
C LEU A 71 4.27 -0.02 17.45
N PHE A 72 5.53 0.38 17.65
CA PHE A 72 6.60 0.18 16.67
C PHE A 72 6.82 -1.32 16.36
N PHE A 73 7.07 -2.13 17.39
CA PHE A 73 7.22 -3.58 17.23
C PHE A 73 5.90 -4.24 16.80
N GLY A 74 4.76 -3.73 17.29
CA GLY A 74 3.44 -4.12 16.83
C GLY A 74 3.26 -3.96 15.33
N GLY A 75 3.72 -2.85 14.74
CA GLY A 75 3.69 -2.62 13.30
C GLY A 75 4.55 -3.59 12.50
N ILE A 76 5.73 -3.96 13.02
CA ILE A 76 6.61 -4.99 12.43
C ILE A 76 5.93 -6.36 12.47
N CYS A 77 5.43 -6.76 13.64
CA CYS A 77 4.73 -8.03 13.83
C CYS A 77 3.49 -8.12 12.94
N LEU A 78 2.65 -7.08 12.94
CA LEU A 78 1.44 -7.02 12.11
C LEU A 78 1.80 -7.18 10.63
N SER A 79 2.82 -6.47 10.16
CA SER A 79 3.31 -6.61 8.79
C SER A 79 3.69 -8.05 8.45
N TRP A 80 4.43 -8.72 9.32
CA TRP A 80 4.85 -10.11 9.10
C TRP A 80 3.66 -11.08 9.12
N PHE A 81 2.85 -11.06 10.18
CA PHE A 81 1.78 -12.03 10.38
C PHE A 81 0.62 -11.85 9.41
N VAL A 82 0.30 -10.61 9.02
CA VAL A 82 -0.75 -10.34 8.04
C VAL A 82 -0.27 -10.64 6.63
N TYR A 83 0.92 -10.20 6.22
CA TYR A 83 1.32 -10.35 4.83
C TYR A 83 1.82 -11.74 4.46
N ARG A 84 2.38 -12.51 5.40
CA ARG A 84 2.84 -13.87 5.13
C ARG A 84 1.75 -14.80 4.54
N PRO A 85 0.53 -14.92 5.10
CA PRO A 85 -0.53 -15.73 4.48
C PRO A 85 -1.07 -15.13 3.18
N LEU A 86 -1.08 -13.80 3.03
CA LEU A 86 -1.50 -13.14 1.78
C LEU A 86 -0.52 -13.45 0.64
N ILE A 87 0.78 -13.25 0.88
CA ILE A 87 1.87 -13.55 -0.03
C ILE A 87 1.81 -15.00 -0.52
N ARG A 88 1.54 -15.95 0.39
CA ARG A 88 1.41 -17.37 0.02
C ARG A 88 0.26 -17.61 -0.96
N ARG A 89 -0.92 -17.07 -0.68
CA ARG A 89 -2.09 -17.21 -1.57
C ARG A 89 -1.83 -16.59 -2.94
N GLU A 90 -1.24 -15.40 -2.95
CA GLU A 90 -0.90 -14.70 -4.19
C GLU A 90 0.16 -15.45 -5.00
N THR A 91 1.22 -15.93 -4.34
CA THR A 91 2.28 -16.75 -4.98
C THR A 91 1.71 -18.05 -5.55
N GLN A 92 0.83 -18.73 -4.82
CA GLN A 92 0.17 -19.95 -5.31
C GLN A 92 -0.69 -19.65 -6.54
N PHE A 93 -1.49 -18.58 -6.50
CA PHE A 93 -2.28 -18.14 -7.65
C PHE A 93 -1.39 -17.83 -8.86
N LEU A 94 -0.36 -16.99 -8.70
CA LEU A 94 0.55 -16.61 -9.78
C LEU A 94 1.29 -17.82 -10.37
N SER A 95 1.72 -18.76 -9.52
CA SER A 95 2.35 -19.99 -9.97
C SER A 95 1.40 -20.88 -10.78
N GLN A 96 0.12 -20.96 -10.39
CA GLN A 96 -0.89 -21.74 -11.11
C GLN A 96 -1.28 -21.07 -12.43
N THR A 97 -1.41 -19.73 -12.46
CA THR A 97 -1.81 -18.97 -13.63
C THR A 97 -0.70 -18.86 -14.69
N PHE A 98 0.54 -18.62 -14.28
CA PHE A 98 1.64 -18.29 -15.20
C PHE A 98 2.72 -19.37 -15.32
N GLY A 99 2.65 -20.44 -14.52
CA GLY A 99 3.49 -21.63 -14.67
C GLY A 99 4.99 -21.34 -14.80
N THR A 100 5.56 -21.69 -15.95
CA THR A 100 7.00 -21.54 -16.24
C THR A 100 7.47 -20.09 -16.22
N LYS A 101 6.65 -19.14 -16.72
CA LYS A 101 7.00 -17.71 -16.71
C LYS A 101 7.20 -17.19 -15.29
N TYR A 102 6.32 -17.60 -14.37
CA TYR A 102 6.45 -17.24 -12.95
C TYR A 102 7.69 -17.87 -12.32
N LYS A 103 7.92 -19.17 -12.56
CA LYS A 103 9.11 -19.88 -12.06
C LYS A 103 10.42 -19.22 -12.51
N GLU A 104 10.49 -18.73 -13.74
CA GLU A 104 11.69 -18.05 -14.24
C GLU A 104 11.88 -16.67 -13.59
N TRP A 105 10.80 -15.91 -13.43
CA TRP A 105 10.86 -14.59 -12.81
C TRP A 105 11.29 -14.63 -11.34
N ILE A 106 10.80 -15.60 -10.56
CA ILE A 106 11.12 -15.70 -9.12
C ILE A 106 12.57 -16.13 -8.85
N LYS A 107 13.27 -16.75 -9.81
CA LYS A 107 14.69 -17.12 -9.65
C LYS A 107 15.57 -15.90 -9.40
N HIS A 108 15.19 -14.77 -9.99
CA HIS A 108 15.98 -13.54 -9.94
C HIS A 108 15.36 -12.47 -9.05
N THR A 109 14.08 -12.58 -8.69
CA THR A 109 13.35 -11.51 -8.00
C THR A 109 13.10 -11.89 -6.53
N PRO A 110 13.57 -11.10 -5.55
CA PRO A 110 13.37 -11.42 -4.15
C PRO A 110 11.89 -11.34 -3.76
N LEU A 111 11.47 -12.15 -2.80
CA LEU A 111 10.06 -12.28 -2.42
C LEU A 111 9.48 -10.97 -1.86
N PHE A 112 10.20 -10.32 -0.93
CA PHE A 112 9.66 -9.21 -0.15
C PHE A 112 10.61 -8.01 -0.06
N TRP A 113 11.86 -8.23 0.34
CA TRP A 113 12.84 -7.15 0.47
C TRP A 113 13.32 -6.68 -0.90
N PRO A 114 13.12 -5.42 -1.31
CA PRO A 114 13.49 -4.98 -2.63
C PRO A 114 14.99 -4.97 -2.84
N ASN A 115 15.42 -5.39 -4.03
CA ASN A 115 16.79 -5.24 -4.50
C ASN A 115 16.83 -4.22 -5.66
N PRO A 116 17.19 -2.95 -5.39
CA PRO A 116 17.21 -1.89 -6.40
C PRO A 116 18.09 -2.17 -7.62
N PHE A 117 19.11 -3.02 -7.49
CA PHE A 117 20.02 -3.37 -8.60
C PHE A 117 19.34 -4.20 -9.71
N LEU A 118 18.18 -4.78 -9.44
CA LEU A 118 17.41 -5.56 -10.41
C LEU A 118 16.42 -4.70 -11.21
N PHE A 119 16.45 -3.38 -11.04
CA PHE A 119 15.43 -2.50 -11.60
C PHE A 119 15.35 -2.57 -13.12
N LYS A 120 14.17 -2.90 -13.62
CA LYS A 120 13.82 -2.87 -15.04
C LYS A 120 12.77 -1.79 -15.28
N LYS A 121 13.04 -0.87 -16.20
CA LYS A 121 12.15 0.26 -16.50
C LYS A 121 10.76 -0.24 -16.94
N PRO A 122 9.66 0.38 -16.45
CA PRO A 122 8.31 0.11 -16.97
C PRO A 122 8.20 0.47 -18.45
N ASN A 123 7.46 -0.35 -19.21
CA ASN A 123 7.16 -0.09 -20.62
C ASN A 123 5.92 0.82 -20.82
N THR A 124 5.20 1.12 -19.73
CA THR A 124 4.02 1.98 -19.74
C THR A 124 4.32 3.33 -19.11
N PRO A 125 3.68 4.43 -19.57
CA PRO A 125 3.74 5.70 -18.89
C PRO A 125 3.05 5.61 -17.53
N PHE A 126 3.36 6.56 -16.64
CA PHE A 126 2.74 6.65 -15.32
C PHE A 126 1.25 6.99 -15.45
N ASP A 127 0.36 6.16 -14.89
CA ASP A 127 -1.08 6.37 -14.93
C ASP A 127 -1.56 7.10 -13.66
N TRP A 128 -1.62 8.43 -13.75
CA TRP A 128 -2.12 9.31 -12.69
C TRP A 128 -3.58 9.02 -12.33
N TRP A 129 -4.42 8.70 -13.32
CA TRP A 129 -5.83 8.45 -13.08
C TRP A 129 -6.05 7.16 -12.31
N ARG A 130 -5.27 6.12 -12.62
CA ARG A 130 -5.23 4.90 -11.82
C ARG A 130 -4.82 5.21 -10.39
N LEU A 131 -3.72 5.94 -10.22
CA LEU A 131 -3.21 6.29 -8.90
C LEU A 131 -4.30 6.91 -8.01
N PHE A 132 -4.93 8.00 -8.45
CA PHE A 132 -5.94 8.68 -7.64
C PHE A 132 -7.20 7.84 -7.42
N ALA A 133 -7.60 7.04 -8.41
CA ALA A 133 -8.78 6.17 -8.28
C ALA A 133 -8.55 4.96 -7.36
N THR A 134 -7.32 4.51 -7.17
CA THR A 134 -7.02 3.36 -6.31
C THR A 134 -6.42 3.73 -4.98
N GLU A 135 -5.70 4.84 -4.83
CA GLU A 135 -4.91 5.09 -3.62
C GLU A 135 -5.66 5.77 -2.49
N TYR A 136 -6.80 6.43 -2.75
CA TYR A 136 -7.56 7.12 -1.69
C TYR A 136 -7.87 6.26 -0.44
N PRO A 137 -8.17 4.94 -0.50
CA PRO A 137 -8.39 4.15 0.71
C PRO A 137 -7.12 4.00 1.54
N THR A 138 -5.95 3.92 0.89
CA THR A 138 -4.66 3.85 1.60
C THR A 138 -4.37 5.17 2.31
N TRP A 139 -4.70 6.30 1.69
CA TRP A 139 -4.51 7.61 2.30
C TRP A 139 -5.34 7.74 3.57
N ILE A 140 -6.60 7.30 3.51
CA ILE A 140 -7.48 7.22 4.68
C ILE A 140 -6.86 6.28 5.74
N SER A 141 -6.40 5.09 5.36
CA SER A 141 -5.78 4.16 6.32
C SER A 141 -4.55 4.75 7.01
N ILE A 142 -3.72 5.52 6.31
CA ILE A 142 -2.57 6.20 6.90
C ILE A 142 -3.05 7.24 7.92
N LEU A 143 -3.98 8.12 7.55
CA LEU A 143 -4.50 9.16 8.45
C LEU A 143 -5.22 8.57 9.66
N THR A 144 -6.04 7.54 9.46
CA THR A 144 -6.70 6.80 10.54
C THR A 144 -5.66 6.13 11.44
N GLY A 145 -4.63 5.51 10.88
CA GLY A 145 -3.56 4.87 11.66
C GLY A 145 -2.77 5.89 12.49
N ILE A 146 -2.47 7.07 11.93
CA ILE A 146 -1.85 8.18 12.68
C ILE A 146 -2.76 8.59 13.84
N LEU A 147 -4.04 8.86 13.56
CA LEU A 147 -5.02 9.24 14.58
C LEU A 147 -5.11 8.21 15.71
N THR A 148 -5.25 6.92 15.39
CA THR A 148 -5.34 5.88 16.42
C THR A 148 -4.05 5.74 17.22
N SER A 149 -2.89 5.86 16.58
CA SER A 149 -1.59 5.81 17.26
C SER A 149 -1.40 6.96 18.25
N LEU A 150 -1.87 8.17 17.89
CA LEU A 150 -1.80 9.36 18.74
C LEU A 150 -2.80 9.28 19.90
N LEU A 151 -4.04 8.86 19.63
CA LEU A 151 -5.04 8.62 20.68
C LEU A 151 -4.55 7.59 21.69
N PHE A 152 -3.98 6.49 21.22
CA PHE A 152 -3.43 5.45 22.10
C PHE A 152 -2.25 5.96 22.93
N SER A 153 -1.33 6.72 22.32
CA SER A 153 -0.20 7.28 23.06
C SER A 153 -0.66 8.29 24.11
N ASN A 154 -1.65 9.13 23.79
CA ASN A 154 -2.21 10.10 24.73
C ASN A 154 -2.91 9.38 25.89
N ALA A 155 -3.71 8.35 25.60
CA ALA A 155 -4.37 7.54 26.63
C ALA A 155 -3.37 6.89 27.60
N ILE A 156 -2.21 6.42 27.12
CA ILE A 156 -1.16 5.88 28.00
C ILE A 156 -0.49 6.97 28.84
N GLN A 157 -0.24 8.15 28.27
CA GLN A 157 0.52 9.22 28.94
C GLN A 157 -0.32 9.99 29.96
N GLU A 158 -1.60 10.20 29.66
CA GLU A 158 -2.51 11.03 30.46
C GLU A 158 -3.50 10.20 31.29
N ASP A 159 -3.49 8.87 31.14
CA ASP A 159 -4.47 7.94 31.72
C ASP A 159 -5.93 8.33 31.42
N ALA A 160 -6.12 9.06 30.32
CA ALA A 160 -7.39 9.61 29.89
C ALA A 160 -7.40 9.73 28.36
N LEU A 161 -8.58 9.54 27.75
CA LEU A 161 -8.76 9.76 26.32
C LEU A 161 -9.14 11.21 26.08
N GLU A 162 -8.16 12.08 25.85
CA GLU A 162 -8.44 13.49 25.55
C GLU A 162 -8.58 13.74 24.05
N TRP A 163 -9.67 14.42 23.66
CA TRP A 163 -9.86 14.81 22.28
C TRP A 163 -9.20 16.15 21.98
N ARG A 164 -8.20 16.14 21.09
CA ARG A 164 -7.47 17.35 20.67
C ARG A 164 -8.01 17.87 19.34
N GLY A 165 -8.00 19.18 19.13
CA GLY A 165 -8.46 19.81 17.87
C GLY A 165 -7.78 19.26 16.61
N ALA A 166 -6.50 18.87 16.71
CA ALA A 166 -5.76 18.22 15.62
C ALA A 166 -6.40 16.89 15.16
N TYR A 167 -7.06 16.15 16.06
CA TYR A 167 -7.74 14.90 15.73
C TYR A 167 -8.97 15.15 14.86
N SER A 168 -9.72 16.22 15.13
CA SER A 168 -10.83 16.66 14.28
C SER A 168 -10.34 16.96 12.86
N VAL A 169 -9.19 17.61 12.71
CA VAL A 169 -8.60 17.90 11.39
C VAL A 169 -8.27 16.60 10.65
N LEU A 170 -7.66 15.61 11.30
CA LEU A 170 -7.36 14.31 10.69
C LEU A 170 -8.62 13.58 10.25
N VAL A 171 -9.68 13.58 11.07
CA VAL A 171 -10.97 12.96 10.73
C VAL A 171 -11.61 13.64 9.53
N LEU A 172 -11.74 14.98 9.57
CA LEU A 172 -12.35 15.75 8.47
C LEU A 172 -11.57 15.57 7.16
N THR A 173 -10.24 15.57 7.22
CA THR A 173 -9.37 15.32 6.07
C THR A 173 -9.58 13.92 5.51
N SER A 174 -9.68 12.90 6.38
CA SER A 174 -9.92 11.51 5.98
C SER A 174 -11.27 11.34 5.30
N ILE A 175 -12.32 11.97 5.83
CA ILE A 175 -13.66 11.97 5.23
C ILE A 175 -13.64 12.64 3.86
N LEU A 176 -13.02 13.82 3.75
CA LEU A 176 -12.92 14.56 2.50
C LEU A 176 -12.21 13.74 1.41
N ILE A 177 -11.05 13.14 1.74
CA ILE A 177 -10.31 12.26 0.82
C ILE A 177 -11.16 11.06 0.41
N GLY A 178 -11.92 10.46 1.33
CA GLY A 178 -12.81 9.35 1.03
C GLY A 178 -13.94 9.70 0.08
N ILE A 179 -14.58 10.84 0.28
CA ILE A 179 -15.65 11.34 -0.58
C ILE A 179 -15.09 11.65 -1.97
N LEU A 180 -14.04 12.47 -2.04
CA LEU A 180 -13.41 12.88 -3.30
C LEU A 180 -12.84 11.68 -4.07
N GLY A 181 -12.17 10.76 -3.39
CA GLY A 181 -11.60 9.56 -4.01
C GLY A 181 -12.65 8.60 -4.56
N ARG A 182 -13.76 8.39 -3.81
CA ARG A 182 -14.91 7.64 -4.33
C ARG A 182 -15.55 8.33 -5.51
N PHE A 183 -15.84 9.63 -5.40
CA PHE A 183 -16.41 10.42 -6.49
C PHE A 183 -15.55 10.30 -7.75
N PHE A 184 -14.24 10.51 -7.61
CA PHE A 184 -13.28 10.41 -8.71
C PHE A 184 -13.26 9.01 -9.34
N LYS A 185 -13.22 7.95 -8.54
CA LYS A 185 -13.26 6.56 -9.03
C LYS A 185 -14.55 6.23 -9.79
N TYR A 186 -15.71 6.58 -9.22
CA TYR A 186 -17.01 6.20 -9.78
C TYR A 186 -17.42 7.06 -10.96
N VAL A 187 -17.23 8.38 -10.86
CA VAL A 187 -17.57 9.31 -11.92
C VAL A 187 -16.48 9.27 -12.98
N VAL A 188 -15.29 9.80 -12.71
CA VAL A 188 -14.29 10.04 -13.76
C VAL A 188 -13.77 8.74 -14.37
N VAL A 189 -13.31 7.79 -13.56
CA VAL A 189 -12.62 6.61 -14.11
C VAL A 189 -13.59 5.60 -14.71
N ARG A 190 -14.62 5.19 -13.96
CA ARG A 190 -15.55 4.15 -14.42
C ARG A 190 -16.52 4.64 -15.48
N LYS A 191 -17.08 5.84 -15.31
CA LYS A 191 -18.12 6.36 -16.22
C LYS A 191 -17.53 7.03 -17.46
N TRP A 192 -16.47 7.83 -17.31
CA TRP A 192 -15.95 8.65 -18.42
C TRP A 192 -14.76 8.03 -19.14
N LEU A 193 -13.80 7.47 -18.42
CA LEU A 193 -12.58 6.93 -19.03
C LEU A 193 -12.70 5.46 -19.46
N LYS A 194 -13.78 4.75 -19.08
CA LYS A 194 -14.00 3.30 -19.33
C LYS A 194 -12.78 2.43 -19.01
N LYS A 195 -11.88 2.88 -18.12
CA LYS A 195 -10.69 2.12 -17.72
C LYS A 195 -11.11 1.09 -16.68
N SER A 196 -10.88 -0.18 -16.99
CA SER A 196 -11.05 -1.31 -16.08
C SER A 196 -9.91 -1.35 -15.07
N ILE A 197 -10.07 -0.56 -14.00
CA ILE A 197 -9.20 -0.51 -12.82
C ILE A 197 -9.78 -1.33 -11.67
#